data_AF-A0A6V7I7L8-F1
#
_entry.id   AF-A0A6V7I7L8-F1
#
_cell.length_a   1.000
_cell.length_b   1.000
_cell.length_c   1.000
_cell.angle_alpha   90.00
_cell.angle_beta   90.00
_cell.angle_gamma   90.00
#
_symmetry.space_group_name_H-M   'P 1'
#
loop_
_entity.id
_entity.type
_entity.pdbx_description
1 polymer ?
#
loop_
_entity_poly.entity_id
_entity_poly.type
_entity_poly.pdbx_seq_one_letter_code
_entity_poly.pdbx_strand_id
1 'polypeptide(L)'
;QGVIKVIAAATFYVKIEKYIFWCAGSVMVTGFLAVPSVNGSLPIRAEYFFDTTEGLKHNIALAIQVTGVVASVVAIKFMDSTVCHFCFYAVAQMKLLDSNYQHCQLKWPRASFSPKVRNFGDSSAVINTFVPFSPAEAEVPDDSFRKRFIACIRHHHRLSIIVDDINYFYGTSLFAQLCCSCSMICLIGFRLSL
;
A
#
# COMPACT_ATOMS: atom_id res chain seq x y z
N GLN A 1 -9.32 16.42 16.47
CA GLN A 1 -9.15 15.09 17.09
C GLN A 1 -9.48 13.95 16.12
N GLY A 2 -10.59 13.99 15.37
CA GLY A 2 -10.90 12.96 14.36
C GLY A 2 -9.82 12.77 13.27
N VAL A 3 -9.23 13.85 12.76
CA VAL A 3 -8.13 13.81 11.76
C VAL A 3 -6.93 13.01 12.26
N ILE A 4 -6.49 13.26 13.50
CA ILE A 4 -5.36 12.57 14.12
C ILE A 4 -5.67 11.08 14.28
N LYS A 5 -6.91 10.70 14.61
CA LYS A 5 -7.33 9.29 14.69
C LYS A 5 -7.33 8.61 13.32
N VAL A 6 -7.80 9.28 12.27
CA VAL A 6 -7.76 8.77 10.88
C VAL A 6 -6.32 8.53 10.43
N ILE A 7 -5.42 9.50 10.70
CA ILE A 7 -3.99 9.37 10.37
C ILE A 7 -3.32 8.29 11.21
N ALA A 8 -3.63 8.18 12.49
CA ALA A 8 -3.07 7.16 13.37
C ALA A 8 -3.54 5.75 12.99
N ALA A 9 -4.82 5.59 12.64
CA ALA A 9 -5.35 4.32 12.12
C ALA A 9 -4.65 3.95 10.81
N ALA A 10 -4.51 4.88 9.87
CA ALA A 10 -3.78 4.64 8.62
C ALA A 10 -2.32 4.23 8.89
N THR A 11 -1.63 4.94 9.79
CA THR A 11 -0.25 4.60 10.18
C THR A 11 -0.15 3.24 10.86
N PHE A 12 -1.16 2.85 11.65
CA PHE A 12 -1.23 1.55 12.30
C PHE A 12 -1.42 0.42 11.29
N TYR A 13 -2.33 0.57 10.32
CA TYR A 13 -2.51 -0.40 9.24
C TYR A 13 -1.23 -0.58 8.43
N VAL A 14 -0.56 0.52 8.07
CA VAL A 14 0.75 0.49 7.39
C VAL A 14 1.80 -0.28 8.19
N LYS A 15 1.83 -0.12 9.52
CA LYS A 15 2.75 -0.89 10.38
C LYS A 15 2.41 -2.38 10.37
N ILE A 16 1.14 -2.74 10.56
CA ILE A 16 0.70 -4.15 10.52
C ILE A 16 1.04 -4.78 9.18
N GLU A 17 0.69 -4.09 8.09
CA GLU A 17 0.98 -4.50 6.72
C GLU A 17 2.47 -4.82 6.56
N LYS A 18 3.36 -3.91 7.00
CA LYS A 18 4.81 -4.13 7.00
C LYS A 18 5.20 -5.42 7.75
N TYR A 19 4.67 -5.66 8.95
CA TYR A 19 5.01 -6.87 9.72
C TYR A 19 4.52 -8.16 9.04
N ILE A 20 3.26 -8.19 8.59
CA ILE A 20 2.68 -9.35 7.88
C ILE A 20 3.52 -9.64 6.63
N PHE A 21 3.90 -8.61 5.88
CA PHE A 21 4.72 -8.78 4.69
C PHE A 21 6.13 -9.29 4.98
N TRP A 22 6.82 -8.80 6.02
CA TRP A 22 8.13 -9.33 6.38
C TRP A 22 8.06 -10.80 6.75
N CYS A 23 7.05 -11.20 7.54
CA CYS A 23 6.81 -12.59 7.89
C CYS A 23 6.54 -13.45 6.65
N ALA A 24 5.60 -13.05 5.79
CA ALA A 24 5.24 -13.82 4.60
C ALA A 24 6.41 -13.99 3.61
N GLY A 25 7.26 -12.96 3.46
CA GLY A 25 8.46 -13.07 2.62
C GLY A 25 9.50 -14.02 3.16
N SER A 26 9.75 -13.92 4.45
CA SER A 26 10.69 -14.83 5.13
C SER A 26 10.23 -16.27 4.98
N VAL A 27 8.92 -16.53 5.16
CA VAL A 27 8.34 -17.87 4.97
C VAL A 27 8.49 -18.35 3.53
N MET A 28 8.23 -17.53 2.51
CA MET A 28 8.42 -17.93 1.12
C MET A 28 9.87 -18.25 0.79
N VAL A 29 10.82 -17.41 1.21
CA VAL A 29 12.26 -17.64 0.95
C VAL A 29 12.78 -18.85 1.71
N THR A 30 12.37 -19.03 2.97
CA THR A 30 12.74 -20.21 3.76
C THR A 30 12.13 -21.49 3.19
N GLY A 31 10.85 -21.44 2.80
CA GLY A 31 10.16 -22.55 2.15
C GLY A 31 10.84 -22.94 0.84
N PHE A 32 11.28 -21.96 0.05
CA PHE A 32 12.07 -22.20 -1.17
C PHE A 32 13.37 -22.94 -0.89
N LEU A 33 14.12 -22.55 0.14
CA LEU A 33 15.36 -23.22 0.55
C LEU A 33 15.11 -24.62 1.15
N ALA A 34 13.93 -24.86 1.72
CA ALA A 34 13.56 -26.12 2.34
C ALA A 34 12.98 -27.15 1.35
N VAL A 35 12.76 -26.79 0.08
CA VAL A 35 12.26 -27.74 -0.93
C VAL A 35 13.29 -28.86 -1.11
N PRO A 36 12.93 -30.13 -0.82
CA PRO A 36 13.86 -31.24 -0.92
C PRO A 36 14.27 -31.41 -2.38
N SER A 37 15.56 -31.27 -2.64
CA SER A 37 16.10 -31.56 -3.96
C SER A 37 16.22 -33.07 -4.15
N VAL A 38 15.52 -33.58 -5.15
CA VAL A 38 15.69 -34.98 -5.56
C VAL A 38 17.09 -35.11 -6.13
N ASN A 39 17.95 -35.91 -5.48
CA ASN A 39 19.32 -36.22 -5.89
C ASN A 39 20.27 -35.01 -5.97
N GLY A 40 20.13 -34.02 -5.09
CA GLY A 40 21.03 -32.84 -5.11
C GLY A 40 20.80 -31.91 -6.31
N SER A 41 19.64 -32.00 -6.97
CA SER A 41 19.22 -31.07 -8.01
C SER A 41 18.90 -29.68 -7.45
N LEU A 42 18.77 -28.67 -8.32
CA LEU A 42 18.40 -27.32 -7.87
C LEU A 42 16.90 -27.23 -7.56
N PRO A 43 16.47 -26.36 -6.62
CA PRO A 43 15.06 -26.17 -6.26
C PRO A 43 14.16 -25.80 -7.45
N ILE A 44 14.63 -24.92 -8.33
CA ILE A 44 13.97 -24.60 -9.60
C ILE A 44 14.61 -25.45 -10.69
N ARG A 45 13.77 -26.19 -11.43
CA ARG A 45 14.22 -26.89 -12.64
C ARG A 45 14.37 -25.86 -13.75
N ALA A 46 15.61 -25.57 -14.14
CA ALA A 46 15.96 -24.68 -15.23
C ALA A 46 17.17 -25.27 -15.97
N GLU A 47 17.26 -24.99 -17.28
CA GLU A 47 18.43 -25.34 -18.07
C GLU A 47 19.49 -24.24 -17.93
N TYR A 48 20.71 -24.65 -17.60
CA TYR A 48 21.86 -23.76 -17.44
C TYR A 48 22.87 -24.02 -18.56
N PHE A 49 23.58 -22.97 -18.99
CA PHE A 49 24.66 -23.08 -19.99
C PHE A 49 25.90 -23.86 -19.49
N PHE A 50 25.87 -24.35 -18.26
CA PHE A 50 26.95 -25.08 -17.62
C PHE A 50 26.38 -26.25 -16.83
N ASP A 51 27.18 -27.31 -16.69
CA ASP A 51 26.77 -28.50 -15.95
C ASP A 51 26.66 -28.18 -14.44
N THR A 52 25.45 -28.33 -13.90
CA THR A 52 25.12 -28.05 -12.50
C THR A 52 25.41 -29.23 -11.56
N THR A 53 25.97 -30.33 -12.08
CA THR A 53 26.39 -31.49 -11.28
C THR A 53 27.71 -31.27 -10.54
N GLU A 54 28.54 -30.32 -11.00
CA GLU A 54 29.78 -29.93 -10.32
C GLU A 54 29.50 -28.98 -9.13
N GLY A 55 30.14 -29.21 -7.98
CA GLY A 55 29.84 -28.48 -6.73
C GLY A 55 29.97 -26.95 -6.79
N LEU A 56 30.96 -26.40 -7.51
CA LEU A 56 31.10 -24.95 -7.64
C LEU A 56 30.02 -24.34 -8.54
N LYS A 57 29.77 -24.97 -9.68
CA LYS A 57 28.75 -24.54 -10.65
C LYS A 57 27.33 -24.67 -10.08
N HIS A 58 27.10 -25.71 -9.29
CA HIS A 58 25.87 -25.91 -8.53
C HIS A 58 25.60 -24.73 -7.59
N ASN A 59 26.59 -24.31 -6.80
CA ASN A 59 26.44 -23.21 -5.86
C ASN A 59 26.16 -21.87 -6.56
N ILE A 60 26.78 -21.62 -7.72
CA ILE A 60 26.51 -20.44 -8.53
C ILE A 60 25.08 -20.45 -9.06
N ALA A 61 24.61 -21.59 -9.59
CA ALA A 61 23.24 -21.71 -10.06
C ALA A 61 22.22 -21.52 -8.93
N LEU A 62 22.48 -22.08 -7.75
CA LEU A 62 21.65 -21.89 -6.56
C LEU A 62 21.62 -20.41 -6.13
N ALA A 63 22.76 -19.73 -6.14
CA ALA A 63 22.83 -18.30 -5.82
C ALA A 63 21.98 -17.47 -6.79
N ILE A 64 22.05 -17.75 -8.09
CA ILE A 64 21.21 -17.07 -9.10
C ILE A 64 19.73 -17.28 -8.82
N GLN A 65 19.30 -18.52 -8.49
CA GLN A 65 17.91 -18.81 -8.16
C GLN A 65 17.45 -18.06 -6.92
N VAL A 66 18.23 -18.11 -5.83
CA VAL A 66 17.89 -17.44 -4.56
C VAL A 66 17.80 -15.92 -4.77
N THR A 67 18.78 -15.31 -5.44
CA THR A 67 18.76 -13.88 -5.73
C THR A 67 17.57 -13.51 -6.62
N GLY A 68 17.26 -14.31 -7.63
CA GLY A 68 16.10 -14.10 -8.49
C GLY A 68 14.78 -14.14 -7.72
N VAL A 69 14.58 -15.14 -6.85
CA VAL A 69 13.39 -15.26 -6.01
C VAL A 69 13.29 -14.09 -5.03
N VAL A 70 14.38 -13.75 -4.33
CA VAL A 70 14.41 -12.63 -3.39
C VAL A 70 14.10 -11.31 -4.09
N ALA A 71 14.73 -11.03 -5.24
CA ALA A 71 14.49 -9.82 -6.01
C ALA A 71 13.03 -9.72 -6.47
N SER A 72 12.46 -10.83 -6.96
CA SER A 72 11.07 -10.88 -7.41
C SER A 72 10.09 -10.64 -6.25
N VAL A 73 10.32 -11.28 -5.09
CA VAL A 73 9.49 -11.10 -3.89
C VAL A 73 9.55 -9.66 -3.38
N VAL A 74 10.73 -9.04 -3.39
CA VAL A 74 10.90 -7.64 -2.99
C VAL A 74 10.20 -6.70 -3.97
N ALA A 75 10.33 -6.92 -5.27
CA ALA A 75 9.72 -6.09 -6.31
C ALA A 75 8.19 -6.11 -6.25
N ILE A 76 7.59 -7.31 -6.18
CA ILE A 76 6.13 -7.47 -6.07
C ILE A 76 5.61 -6.76 -4.81
N LYS A 77 6.29 -6.97 -3.67
CA LYS A 77 5.89 -6.32 -2.41
C LYS A 77 6.00 -4.82 -2.44
N PHE A 78 7.07 -4.30 -3.04
CA PHE A 78 7.26 -2.86 -3.16
C PHE A 78 6.10 -2.24 -3.95
N MET A 79 5.73 -2.87 -5.07
CA MET A 79 4.60 -2.42 -5.89
C MET A 79 3.27 -2.52 -5.13
N ASP A 80 2.93 -3.69 -4.57
CA ASP A 80 1.67 -3.92 -3.85
C ASP A 80 1.52 -2.94 -2.68
N SER A 81 2.57 -2.80 -1.88
CA SER A 81 2.53 -1.90 -0.72
C SER A 81 2.39 -0.46 -1.16
N THR A 82 3.08 -0.03 -2.22
CA THR A 82 2.96 1.34 -2.73
C THR A 82 1.51 1.66 -3.15
N VAL A 83 0.86 0.75 -3.89
CA VAL A 83 -0.55 0.92 -4.29
C VAL A 83 -1.46 0.97 -3.07
N CYS A 84 -1.30 0.05 -2.11
CA CYS A 84 -2.08 0.04 -0.88
C CYS A 84 -1.95 1.37 -0.11
N HIS A 85 -0.73 1.89 0.04
CA HIS A 85 -0.49 3.18 0.70
C HIS A 85 -1.23 4.33 0.00
N PHE A 86 -1.19 4.38 -1.33
CA PHE A 86 -1.92 5.39 -2.09
C PHE A 86 -3.43 5.26 -1.91
N CYS A 87 -3.99 4.06 -1.98
CA CYS A 87 -5.41 3.81 -1.73
C CYS A 87 -5.84 4.24 -0.33
N PHE A 88 -5.06 3.88 0.71
CA PHE A 88 -5.32 4.31 2.08
C PHE A 88 -5.26 5.83 2.23
N TYR A 89 -4.26 6.47 1.61
CA TYR A 89 -4.15 7.92 1.63
C TYR A 89 -5.35 8.58 0.94
N ALA A 90 -5.77 8.07 -0.22
CA ALA A 90 -6.93 8.57 -0.95
C ALA A 90 -8.21 8.42 -0.11
N VAL A 91 -8.43 7.27 0.55
CA VAL A 91 -9.57 7.06 1.44
C VAL A 91 -9.53 8.01 2.64
N ALA A 92 -8.37 8.24 3.23
CA ALA A 92 -8.22 9.21 4.33
C ALA A 92 -8.55 10.63 3.88
N GLN A 93 -8.08 11.04 2.70
CA GLN A 93 -8.38 12.34 2.10
C GLN A 93 -9.86 12.49 1.75
N MET A 94 -10.51 11.43 1.22
CA MET A 94 -11.95 11.42 0.96
C MET A 94 -12.77 11.57 2.24
N LYS A 95 -12.39 10.90 3.34
CA LYS A 95 -13.05 11.07 4.65
C LYS A 95 -12.91 12.49 5.20
N LEU A 96 -11.74 13.11 5.01
CA LEU A 96 -11.53 14.51 5.38
C LEU A 96 -12.40 15.44 4.53
N LEU A 97 -12.46 15.18 3.23
CA LEU A 97 -13.24 15.95 2.28
C LEU A 97 -14.75 15.87 2.56
N ASP A 98 -15.27 14.67 2.84
CA ASP A 98 -16.68 14.45 3.22
C ASP A 98 -17.05 15.25 4.48
N SER A 99 -16.21 15.17 5.52
CA SER A 99 -16.38 16.01 6.71
C SER A 99 -16.33 17.49 6.37
N ASN A 100 -15.38 17.95 5.54
CA ASN A 100 -15.28 19.35 5.16
C ASN A 100 -16.51 19.85 4.38
N TYR A 101 -17.12 19.04 3.52
CA TYR A 101 -18.38 19.39 2.84
C TYR A 101 -19.52 19.64 3.85
N GLN A 102 -19.63 18.82 4.90
CA GLN A 102 -20.60 19.01 5.97
C GLN A 102 -20.32 20.27 6.83
N HIS A 103 -19.06 20.73 6.86
CA HIS A 103 -18.58 21.82 7.71
C HIS A 103 -18.20 23.11 6.95
N CYS A 104 -18.72 23.30 5.73
CA CYS A 104 -18.47 24.50 4.94
C CYS A 104 -19.10 25.78 5.53
N GLN A 105 -20.08 25.67 6.42
CA GLN A 105 -20.71 26.82 7.07
C GLN A 105 -19.78 27.48 8.10
N LEU A 106 -19.83 28.81 8.20
CA LEU A 106 -18.99 29.62 9.11
C LEU A 106 -19.23 29.33 10.60
N LYS A 107 -20.38 28.74 10.95
CA LYS A 107 -20.66 28.28 12.33
C LYS A 107 -19.64 27.27 12.85
N TRP A 108 -18.96 26.56 11.94
CA TRP A 108 -17.96 25.57 12.29
C TRP A 108 -16.56 26.19 12.31
N PRO A 109 -15.80 25.97 13.40
CA PRO A 109 -14.45 26.50 13.51
C PRO A 109 -13.51 25.82 12.50
N ARG A 110 -12.54 26.59 12.01
CA ARG A 110 -11.46 26.09 11.15
C ARG A 110 -10.37 25.49 12.04
N ALA A 111 -9.88 24.31 11.69
CA ALA A 111 -8.78 23.68 12.39
C ALA A 111 -7.48 24.44 12.10
N SER A 112 -6.66 24.69 13.13
CA SER A 112 -5.30 25.19 12.95
C SER A 112 -4.33 24.01 12.80
N PHE A 113 -3.20 24.24 12.11
CA PHE A 113 -2.15 23.23 11.96
C PHE A 113 -1.34 22.99 13.26
N SER A 114 -1.76 23.53 14.41
CA SER A 114 -1.02 23.34 15.67
C SER A 114 -1.15 21.90 16.18
N PRO A 115 -0.05 21.13 16.28
CA PRO A 115 -0.10 19.75 16.72
C PRO A 115 -0.14 19.69 18.25
N LYS A 116 -1.28 20.04 18.87
CA LYS A 116 -1.48 19.70 20.28
C LYS A 116 -2.04 18.28 20.35
N VAL A 117 -1.13 17.31 20.35
CA VAL A 117 -1.42 15.91 20.65
C VAL A 117 -1.96 15.84 22.08
N ARG A 118 -3.25 15.61 22.25
CA ARG A 118 -3.86 15.25 23.54
C ARG A 118 -4.34 13.81 23.49
N ASN A 119 -4.21 13.14 24.63
CA ASN A 119 -4.38 11.71 24.90
C ASN A 119 -5.48 11.03 24.07
N PHE A 120 -5.09 9.91 23.45
CA PHE A 120 -5.93 8.99 22.68
C PHE A 120 -6.84 8.19 23.62
N GLY A 121 -8.07 8.66 23.81
CA GLY A 121 -9.05 7.94 24.62
C GLY A 121 -10.47 8.40 24.30
N ASP A 122 -10.96 8.12 23.09
CA ASP A 122 -12.40 7.98 22.84
C ASP A 122 -12.65 7.33 21.46
N SER A 123 -13.71 6.56 21.30
CA SER A 123 -13.92 5.65 20.15
C SER A 123 -14.70 6.25 18.96
N SER A 124 -15.17 7.50 19.01
CA SER A 124 -15.75 8.16 17.83
C SER A 124 -14.78 9.20 17.25
N ALA A 125 -14.40 9.02 15.98
CA ALA A 125 -13.47 9.92 15.27
C ALA A 125 -14.24 10.98 14.47
N VAL A 126 -15.26 11.60 15.07
CA VAL A 126 -16.02 12.64 14.38
C VAL A 126 -15.14 13.88 14.21
N ILE A 127 -15.06 14.41 12.99
CA ILE A 127 -14.35 15.63 12.66
C ILE A 127 -15.39 16.75 12.66
N ASN A 128 -15.37 17.60 13.69
CA ASN A 128 -16.35 18.67 13.92
C ASN A 128 -15.82 20.06 13.50
N THR A 129 -14.86 20.09 12.57
CA THR A 129 -14.12 21.30 12.22
C THR A 129 -13.78 21.28 10.74
N PHE A 130 -13.77 22.44 10.08
CA PHE A 130 -13.25 22.54 8.71
C PHE A 130 -11.73 22.42 8.72
N VAL A 131 -11.18 21.43 8.04
CA VAL A 131 -9.75 21.13 8.00
C VAL A 131 -9.14 21.75 6.74
N PRO A 132 -8.21 22.73 6.84
CA PRO A 132 -7.53 23.27 5.67
C PRO A 132 -6.67 22.19 4.99
N PHE A 133 -6.64 22.18 3.65
CA PHE A 133 -5.87 21.19 2.88
C PHE A 133 -4.42 21.61 2.65
N SER A 134 -4.10 22.90 2.86
CA SER A 134 -2.76 23.45 2.77
C SER A 134 -2.49 24.48 3.87
N PRO A 135 -1.22 24.69 4.28
CA PRO A 135 -0.87 25.71 5.26
C PRO A 135 -1.32 27.12 4.85
N ALA A 136 -1.27 27.42 3.55
CA ALA A 136 -1.74 28.69 2.99
C ALA A 136 -3.26 28.90 3.15
N GLU A 137 -4.04 27.84 3.35
CA GLU A 137 -5.47 27.90 3.62
C GLU A 137 -5.78 28.03 5.13
N ALA A 138 -4.80 27.96 6.02
CA ALA A 138 -5.03 28.02 7.46
C ALA A 138 -5.46 29.41 7.94
N GLU A 139 -4.86 30.45 7.37
CA GLU A 139 -4.99 31.85 7.80
C GLU A 139 -5.57 32.69 6.66
N VAL A 140 -6.84 32.45 6.32
CA VAL A 140 -7.55 33.27 5.33
C VAL A 140 -8.26 34.42 6.08
N PRO A 141 -7.86 35.69 5.89
CA PRO A 141 -8.40 36.83 6.64
C PRO A 141 -9.88 37.13 6.37
N ASP A 142 -10.44 36.57 5.30
CA ASP A 142 -11.84 36.69 4.92
C ASP A 142 -12.39 35.29 4.61
N ASP A 143 -12.73 34.54 5.67
CA ASP A 143 -13.30 33.20 5.55
C ASP A 143 -14.79 33.29 5.15
N SER A 144 -15.20 32.50 4.16
CA SER A 144 -16.60 32.46 3.71
C SER A 144 -16.98 31.06 3.25
N PHE A 145 -18.28 30.75 3.31
CA PHE A 145 -18.83 29.50 2.79
C PHE A 145 -18.36 29.24 1.36
N ARG A 146 -18.44 30.26 0.49
CA ARG A 146 -18.03 30.14 -0.92
C ARG A 146 -16.57 29.74 -1.05
N LYS A 147 -15.66 30.33 -0.27
CA LYS A 147 -14.22 29.97 -0.30
C LYS A 147 -13.98 28.55 0.21
N ARG A 148 -14.63 28.14 1.32
CA ARG A 148 -14.56 26.77 1.85
C ARG A 148 -15.07 25.74 0.85
N PHE A 149 -16.22 26.00 0.23
CA PHE A 149 -16.82 25.10 -0.75
C PHE A 149 -15.98 24.96 -2.03
N ILE A 150 -15.46 26.07 -2.56
CA ILE A 150 -14.52 26.05 -3.70
C ILE A 150 -13.24 25.28 -3.36
N ALA A 151 -12.72 25.41 -2.13
CA ALA A 151 -11.56 24.64 -1.69
C ALA A 151 -11.84 23.13 -1.67
N CYS A 152 -13.01 22.71 -1.17
CA CYS A 152 -13.44 21.31 -1.22
C CYS A 152 -13.53 20.79 -2.66
N ILE A 153 -14.16 21.53 -3.58
CA ILE A 153 -14.26 21.13 -4.99
C ILE A 153 -12.87 20.98 -5.62
N ARG A 154 -11.98 21.96 -5.39
CA ARG A 154 -10.62 21.92 -5.92
C ARG A 154 -9.86 20.70 -5.39
N HIS A 155 -9.99 20.41 -4.10
CA HIS A 155 -9.34 19.25 -3.50
C HIS A 155 -9.91 17.92 -4.00
N HIS A 156 -11.23 17.84 -4.16
CA HIS A 156 -11.89 16.67 -4.75
C HIS A 156 -11.36 16.37 -6.16
N HIS A 157 -11.28 17.41 -7.01
CA HIS A 157 -10.77 17.26 -8.37
C HIS A 157 -9.30 16.84 -8.40
N ARG A 158 -8.45 17.43 -7.53
CA ARG A 158 -7.05 17.02 -7.39
C ARG A 158 -6.93 15.55 -6.99
N LEU A 159 -7.78 15.10 -6.06
CA LEU A 159 -7.76 13.72 -5.60
C LEU A 159 -8.22 12.75 -6.69
N SER A 160 -9.22 13.12 -7.50
CA SER A 160 -9.63 12.33 -8.67
C SER A 160 -8.48 12.15 -9.65
N ILE A 161 -7.77 13.24 -10.00
CA ILE A 161 -6.61 13.17 -10.89
C ILE A 161 -5.55 12.22 -10.33
N ILE A 162 -5.22 12.34 -9.04
CA ILE A 162 -4.22 11.47 -8.39
C ILE A 162 -4.63 10.00 -8.49
N VAL A 163 -5.91 9.68 -8.23
CA VAL A 163 -6.43 8.31 -8.33
C VAL A 163 -6.37 7.79 -9.77
N ASP A 164 -6.73 8.62 -10.75
CA ASP A 164 -6.65 8.27 -12.17
C ASP A 164 -5.21 8.02 -12.61
N ASP A 165 -4.26 8.85 -12.18
CA ASP A 165 -2.82 8.70 -12.48
C ASP A 165 -2.26 7.40 -11.87
N ILE A 166 -2.62 7.08 -10.62
CA ILE A 166 -2.23 5.83 -9.97
C ILE A 166 -2.81 4.63 -10.73
N ASN A 167 -4.10 4.70 -11.11
CA ASN A 167 -4.75 3.63 -11.86
C ASN A 167 -4.13 3.47 -13.25
N TYR A 168 -3.74 4.55 -13.92
CA TYR A 168 -3.04 4.49 -15.19
C TYR A 168 -1.67 3.82 -15.05
N PHE A 169 -0.90 4.16 -14.02
CA PHE A 169 0.45 3.62 -13.82
C PHE A 169 0.46 2.16 -13.34
N TYR A 170 -0.43 1.81 -12.40
CA TYR A 170 -0.42 0.50 -11.75
C TYR A 170 -1.51 -0.45 -12.24
N GLY A 171 -2.55 0.04 -12.91
CA GLY A 171 -3.74 -0.75 -13.25
C GLY A 171 -3.43 -1.98 -14.10
N THR A 172 -2.60 -1.84 -15.14
CA THR A 172 -2.18 -2.98 -15.97
C THR A 172 -1.34 -3.99 -15.18
N SER A 173 -0.45 -3.52 -14.31
CA SER A 173 0.40 -4.40 -13.48
C SER A 173 -0.42 -5.18 -12.46
N LEU A 174 -1.38 -4.52 -11.79
CA LEU A 174 -2.31 -5.16 -10.84
C LEU A 174 -3.20 -6.19 -11.55
N PHE A 175 -3.68 -5.85 -12.75
CA PHE A 175 -4.47 -6.77 -13.56
C PHE A 175 -3.65 -8.01 -13.95
N ALA A 176 -2.42 -7.82 -14.47
CA ALA A 176 -1.52 -8.91 -14.81
C ALA A 176 -1.21 -9.79 -13.59
N GLN A 177 -0.94 -9.20 -12.43
CA GLN A 177 -0.69 -9.91 -11.19
C GLN A 177 -1.91 -10.72 -10.72
N LEU A 178 -3.11 -10.17 -10.84
CA LEU A 178 -4.34 -10.89 -10.53
C LEU A 178 -4.52 -12.10 -11.46
N CYS A 179 -4.34 -11.91 -12.77
CA CYS A 179 -4.40 -13.01 -13.75
C CYS A 179 -3.36 -14.11 -13.43
N CYS A 180 -2.10 -13.74 -13.21
CA CYS A 180 -1.05 -14.68 -12.82
C CYS A 180 -1.40 -15.45 -11.55
N SER A 181 -1.94 -14.76 -10.54
CA SER A 181 -2.34 -15.37 -9.26
C SER A 181 -3.48 -16.35 -9.45
N CYS A 182 -4.53 -15.98 -10.20
CA CYS A 182 -5.64 -16.87 -10.53
C CYS A 182 -5.16 -18.12 -11.27
N SER A 183 -4.34 -17.96 -12.31
CA SER A 183 -3.77 -19.09 -13.06
C SER A 183 -2.93 -20.00 -12.17
N MET A 184 -2.08 -19.45 -11.31
CA MET A 184 -1.26 -20.22 -10.36
C MET A 184 -2.13 -21.00 -9.36
N ILE A 185 -3.18 -20.38 -8.81
CA ILE A 185 -4.11 -21.06 -7.90
C ILE A 185 -4.79 -22.23 -8.59
N CYS A 186 -5.27 -22.06 -9.83
CA CYS A 186 -5.88 -23.15 -10.60
C CYS A 186 -4.89 -24.30 -10.86
N LEU A 187 -3.63 -23.99 -11.23
CA LEU A 187 -2.60 -24.99 -11.47
C LEU A 187 -2.22 -25.75 -10.19
N ILE A 188 -2.12 -25.06 -9.06
CA ILE A 188 -1.88 -25.68 -7.75
C ILE A 188 -3.05 -26.59 -7.38
N GLY A 189 -4.29 -26.12 -7.56
CA GLY A 189 -5.49 -26.93 -7.31
C GLY A 189 -5.49 -28.23 -8.14
N PHE A 190 -5.14 -28.14 -9.43
CA PHE A 190 -5.01 -29.31 -10.28
C PHE A 190 -3.91 -30.27 -9.78
N ARG A 191 -2.74 -29.74 -9.38
CA ARG A 191 -1.65 -30.55 -8.82
C ARG A 191 -2.00 -31.24 -7.51
N LEU A 192 -2.87 -30.65 -6.69
CA LEU A 192 -3.31 -31.25 -5.43
C LEU A 192 -4.43 -32.28 -5.62
N SER A 193 -5.16 -32.22 -6.73
CA SER A 193 -6.23 -33.16 -7.06
C SER A 193 -5.73 -34.48 -7.67
N LEU A 194 -4.45 -34.54 -8.06
CA LEU A 194 -3.81 -35.62 -8.80
C LEU A 194 -2.76 -36.31 -7.92
#